data_AF-A0A2N7RDD6-F1
#
_entry.id   AF-A0A2N7RDD6-F1
#
_cell.length_a   1.000
_cell.length_b   1.000
_cell.length_c   1.000
_cell.angle_alpha   90.00
_cell.angle_beta   90.00
_cell.angle_gamma   90.00
#
_symmetry.space_group_name_H-M   'P 1'
#
loop_
_entity.id
_entity.type
_entity.pdbx_description
1 polymer ?
#
loop_
_entity_poly.entity_id
_entity_poly.type
_entity_poly.pdbx_seq_one_letter_code
_entity_poly.pdbx_strand_id
1 'polypeptide(L)'
;MDYPNSVPSAGLVNGKFVDEDPIKGSPGSLIPASWGNGVTQEILGVVRAGGLTPSEASNTQLLGALRSNQLFQTAAPFDASRSAATSEFVQRALGNYAGARGVSAATQLTAADVGWAIGLGGNSAYTVTLPDITTVPNGATIGFHCRSNAVITVACMSGTQISPQGAYLTSIVMNSGESANVVKENGIWTVHGTASLKYAALFSGLVSNPGYQKHASGNIDQWGSGMSNAEGNVYVTFPIPFPRGYFSLVATHSGGDAAMVAVIAYNQQGCTLRIRNAAAQVSAGWSVNYFAKGY
;
A
#
# COMPACT_ATOMS: atom_id res chain seq x y z
N MET A 1 -38.46 19.29 18.71
CA MET A 1 -39.09 20.61 18.65
C MET A 1 -39.99 20.54 17.45
N ASP A 2 -41.26 20.79 17.68
CA ASP A 2 -42.32 20.86 16.69
C ASP A 2 -43.24 22.02 17.09
N TYR A 3 -44.22 22.36 16.26
CA TYR A 3 -45.20 23.40 16.58
C TYR A 3 -45.89 23.11 17.91
N PRO A 4 -46.18 24.09 18.78
CA PRO A 4 -46.71 23.85 20.12
C PRO A 4 -48.21 23.50 20.12
N ASN A 5 -48.61 22.40 19.47
CA ASN A 5 -50.01 21.96 19.39
C ASN A 5 -50.58 21.57 20.77
N SER A 6 -49.72 21.22 21.72
CA SER A 6 -50.09 20.91 23.10
C SER A 6 -50.35 22.14 23.98
N VAL A 7 -49.98 23.35 23.54
CA VAL A 7 -50.18 24.60 24.30
C VAL A 7 -51.57 25.18 24.01
N PRO A 8 -52.48 25.26 25.00
CA PRO A 8 -53.80 25.85 24.80
C PRO A 8 -53.69 27.31 24.37
N SER A 9 -54.57 27.73 23.46
CA SER A 9 -54.65 29.12 22.99
C SER A 9 -53.35 29.66 22.37
N ALA A 10 -52.49 28.79 21.84
CA ALA A 10 -51.29 29.20 21.08
C ALA A 10 -51.61 29.91 19.74
N GLY A 11 -52.89 30.02 19.37
CA GLY A 11 -53.34 30.68 18.15
C GLY A 11 -52.91 29.93 16.89
N LEU A 12 -52.81 28.60 16.95
CA LEU A 12 -52.45 27.76 15.81
C LEU A 12 -53.70 27.37 15.00
N VAL A 13 -53.59 27.36 13.68
CA VAL A 13 -54.60 26.78 12.77
C VAL A 13 -53.91 25.70 11.94
N ASN A 14 -54.48 24.50 11.92
CA ASN A 14 -53.89 23.31 11.27
C ASN A 14 -52.44 23.05 11.72
N GLY A 15 -52.14 23.32 12.99
CA GLY A 15 -50.82 23.11 13.60
C GLY A 15 -49.73 24.06 13.12
N LYS A 16 -50.09 25.26 12.65
CA LYS A 16 -49.16 26.33 12.26
C LYS A 16 -49.59 27.67 12.84
N PHE A 17 -48.64 28.57 13.00
CA PHE A 17 -48.93 29.94 13.43
C PHE A 17 -49.75 30.67 12.35
N VAL A 18 -50.70 31.51 12.76
CA VAL A 18 -51.53 32.36 11.89
C VAL A 18 -51.58 33.78 12.41
N ASP A 19 -51.68 34.76 11.51
CA ASP A 19 -51.87 36.15 11.90
C ASP A 19 -53.34 36.39 12.31
N GLU A 20 -53.59 37.47 13.04
CA GLU A 20 -54.93 37.87 13.43
C GLU A 20 -55.79 38.19 12.20
N ASP A 21 -57.07 37.79 12.23
CA ASP A 21 -58.08 38.18 11.24
C ASP A 21 -59.14 39.07 11.92
N PRO A 22 -58.98 40.40 11.87
CA PRO A 22 -59.90 41.34 12.53
C PRO A 22 -61.31 41.31 11.94
N ILE A 23 -61.46 40.87 10.68
CA ILE A 23 -62.75 40.86 9.97
C ILE A 23 -63.60 39.68 10.44
N LYS A 24 -62.97 38.55 10.76
CA LYS A 24 -63.63 37.35 11.29
C LYS A 24 -63.63 37.26 12.81
N GLY A 25 -62.95 38.19 13.50
CA GLY A 25 -62.81 38.19 14.95
C GLY A 25 -61.94 37.03 15.48
N SER A 26 -61.06 36.50 14.64
CA SER A 26 -60.21 35.35 14.99
C SER A 26 -58.88 35.84 15.56
N PRO A 27 -58.54 35.53 16.83
CA PRO A 27 -57.25 35.90 17.42
C PRO A 27 -56.08 35.24 16.68
N GLY A 28 -55.02 36.02 16.43
CA GLY A 28 -53.77 35.51 15.85
C GLY A 28 -52.89 34.76 16.85
N SER A 29 -51.83 34.17 16.34
CA SER A 29 -50.72 33.62 17.12
C SER A 29 -49.99 34.68 17.94
N LEU A 30 -49.33 34.26 19.03
CA LEU A 30 -48.54 35.12 19.90
C LEU A 30 -47.31 35.76 19.21
N ILE A 31 -46.90 35.21 18.06
CA ILE A 31 -45.78 35.67 17.25
C ILE A 31 -46.24 35.79 15.79
N PRO A 32 -45.62 36.67 14.97
CA PRO A 32 -45.95 36.78 13.56
C PRO A 32 -45.85 35.43 12.85
N ALA A 33 -46.90 35.05 12.11
CA ALA A 33 -47.01 33.73 11.53
C ALA A 33 -45.88 33.44 10.53
N SER A 34 -45.50 34.45 9.75
CA SER A 34 -44.39 34.35 8.79
C SER A 34 -43.08 33.95 9.48
N TRP A 35 -42.74 34.63 10.57
CA TRP A 35 -41.52 34.36 11.33
C TRP A 35 -41.59 33.01 12.05
N GLY A 36 -42.65 32.76 12.81
CA GLY A 36 -42.80 31.54 13.61
C GLY A 36 -42.82 30.28 12.76
N ASN A 37 -43.53 30.32 11.62
CA ASN A 37 -43.53 29.21 10.67
C ASN A 37 -42.18 29.06 9.98
N GLY A 38 -41.54 30.15 9.56
CA GLY A 38 -40.24 30.11 8.88
C GLY A 38 -39.18 29.38 9.71
N VAL A 39 -38.93 29.86 10.93
CA VAL A 39 -37.93 29.27 11.83
C VAL A 39 -38.27 27.82 12.19
N THR A 40 -39.53 27.54 12.51
CA THR A 40 -39.96 26.18 12.87
C THR A 40 -39.76 25.22 11.70
N GLN A 41 -40.14 25.61 10.48
CA GLN A 41 -39.98 24.75 9.30
C GLN A 41 -38.51 24.51 8.94
N GLU A 42 -37.62 25.51 9.06
CA GLU A 42 -36.19 25.32 8.83
C GLU A 42 -35.62 24.24 9.76
N ILE A 43 -35.93 24.31 11.05
CA ILE A 43 -35.44 23.34 12.04
C ILE A 43 -36.08 21.97 11.83
N LEU A 44 -37.39 21.92 11.55
CA LEU A 44 -38.07 20.67 11.21
C LEU A 44 -37.50 20.02 9.96
N GLY A 45 -37.06 20.81 8.97
CA GLY A 45 -36.35 20.32 7.79
C GLY A 45 -35.09 19.56 8.16
N VAL A 46 -34.25 20.14 9.03
CA VAL A 46 -33.01 19.49 9.51
C VAL A 46 -33.33 18.24 10.33
N VAL A 47 -34.32 18.29 11.22
CA VAL A 47 -34.74 17.15 12.05
C VAL A 47 -35.18 15.97 11.19
N ARG A 48 -36.04 16.22 10.19
CA ARG A 48 -36.51 15.20 9.25
C ARG A 48 -35.39 14.67 8.36
N ALA A 49 -34.50 15.53 7.85
CA ALA A 49 -33.32 15.13 7.09
C ALA A 49 -32.36 14.26 7.91
N GLY A 50 -32.28 14.51 9.22
CA GLY A 50 -31.56 13.67 10.17
C GLY A 50 -32.22 12.32 10.47
N GLY A 51 -33.37 12.01 9.86
CA GLY A 51 -34.11 10.76 10.03
C GLY A 51 -34.98 10.71 11.30
N LEU A 52 -35.24 11.86 11.93
CA LEU A 52 -36.01 11.93 13.17
C LEU A 52 -37.44 12.42 12.91
N THR A 53 -38.41 11.85 13.62
CA THR A 53 -39.79 12.32 13.62
C THR A 53 -39.93 13.50 14.58
N PRO A 54 -40.39 14.69 14.12
CA PRO A 54 -40.64 15.84 14.97
C PRO A 54 -41.53 15.54 16.19
N SER A 55 -41.20 16.18 17.31
CA SER A 55 -41.92 16.04 18.57
C SER A 55 -41.82 17.33 19.38
N GLU A 56 -42.97 17.82 19.83
CA GLU A 56 -43.06 18.97 20.74
C GLU A 56 -42.42 18.69 22.10
N ALA A 57 -42.44 17.44 22.53
CA ALA A 57 -41.95 17.02 23.84
C ALA A 57 -40.41 16.97 23.93
N SER A 58 -39.69 17.16 22.82
CA SER A 58 -38.24 17.01 22.76
C SER A 58 -37.54 18.26 22.26
N ASN A 59 -36.72 18.89 23.11
CA ASN A 59 -35.90 20.05 22.72
C ASN A 59 -34.50 19.66 22.21
N THR A 60 -34.22 18.37 22.02
CA THR A 60 -32.90 17.85 21.62
C THR A 60 -32.85 17.30 20.20
N GLN A 61 -33.92 17.42 19.43
CA GLN A 61 -34.00 16.80 18.10
C GLN A 61 -33.05 17.41 17.07
N LEU A 62 -32.82 18.73 17.11
CA LEU A 62 -31.83 19.36 16.24
C LEU A 62 -30.42 18.81 16.53
N LEU A 63 -30.06 18.69 17.82
CA LEU A 63 -28.82 18.06 18.25
C LEU A 63 -28.74 16.59 17.82
N GLY A 64 -29.86 15.86 17.91
CA GLY A 64 -29.96 14.48 17.43
C GLY A 64 -29.71 14.36 15.93
N ALA A 65 -30.30 15.25 15.12
CA ALA A 65 -30.10 15.30 13.68
C ALA A 65 -28.65 15.62 13.31
N LEU A 66 -28.03 16.60 13.97
CA LEU A 66 -26.61 16.94 13.78
C LEU A 66 -25.64 15.81 14.13
N ARG A 67 -26.07 14.86 14.97
CA ARG A 67 -25.28 13.67 15.36
C ARG A 67 -25.67 12.41 14.57
N SER A 68 -26.67 12.48 13.70
CA SER A 68 -27.13 11.30 12.96
C SER A 68 -26.24 11.06 11.73
N ASN A 69 -26.14 9.79 11.33
CA ASN A 69 -25.42 9.39 10.12
C ASN A 69 -26.20 9.69 8.82
N GLN A 70 -27.41 10.24 8.93
CA GLN A 70 -28.25 10.61 7.78
C GLN A 70 -27.96 12.03 7.31
N LEU A 71 -27.70 12.95 8.24
CA LEU A 71 -27.48 14.36 7.92
C LEU A 71 -26.06 14.63 7.40
N PHE A 72 -25.04 14.09 8.09
CA PHE A 72 -23.65 14.21 7.68
C PHE A 72 -23.11 12.85 7.26
N GLN A 73 -23.22 12.57 5.97
CA GLN A 73 -22.65 11.37 5.38
C GLN A 73 -21.15 11.57 5.14
N THR A 74 -20.36 10.54 5.44
CA THR A 74 -18.93 10.56 5.11
C THR A 74 -18.78 10.55 3.59
N ALA A 75 -18.24 11.64 3.05
CA ALA A 75 -18.00 11.77 1.62
C ALA A 75 -17.04 10.71 1.10
N ALA A 76 -17.11 10.45 -0.21
CA ALA A 76 -16.18 9.55 -0.88
C ALA A 76 -14.73 10.05 -0.74
N PRO A 77 -13.72 9.16 -0.81
CA PRO A 77 -12.32 9.58 -0.89
C PRO A 77 -12.13 10.60 -2.02
N PHE A 78 -11.30 11.63 -1.77
CA PHE A 78 -10.98 12.71 -2.72
C PHE A 78 -12.14 13.65 -3.08
N ASP A 79 -13.26 13.61 -2.35
CA ASP A 79 -14.31 14.62 -2.47
C ASP A 79 -13.78 16.01 -2.08
N ALA A 80 -13.93 16.98 -2.98
CA ALA A 80 -13.53 18.39 -2.80
C ALA A 80 -14.73 19.35 -2.79
N SER A 81 -15.93 18.81 -2.56
CA SER A 81 -17.15 19.61 -2.43
C SER A 81 -17.16 20.40 -1.12
N ARG A 82 -18.18 21.24 -0.94
CA ARG A 82 -18.40 22.01 0.29
C ARG A 82 -19.21 21.24 1.34
N SER A 83 -19.25 19.91 1.26
CA SER A 83 -19.94 19.05 2.23
C SER A 83 -19.26 19.11 3.60
N ALA A 84 -20.02 18.87 4.67
CA ALA A 84 -19.45 18.82 6.02
C ALA A 84 -18.47 17.64 6.15
N ALA A 85 -17.25 17.91 6.62
CA ALA A 85 -16.26 16.87 6.87
C ALA A 85 -16.59 16.11 8.15
N THR A 86 -16.88 14.81 8.04
CA THR A 86 -17.08 13.93 9.21
C THR A 86 -15.74 13.65 9.89
N SER A 87 -15.77 13.24 11.16
CA SER A 87 -14.54 12.81 11.87
C SER A 87 -13.85 11.65 11.16
N GLU A 88 -14.63 10.77 10.51
CA GLU A 88 -14.11 9.67 9.70
C GLU A 88 -13.33 10.18 8.48
N PHE A 89 -13.85 11.20 7.77
CA PHE A 89 -13.13 11.86 6.67
C PHE A 89 -11.83 12.51 7.16
N VAL A 90 -11.87 13.22 8.30
CA VAL A 90 -10.69 13.89 8.86
C VAL A 90 -9.64 12.89 9.34
N GLN A 91 -10.04 11.82 10.03
CA GLN A 91 -9.12 10.77 10.48
C GLN A 91 -8.35 10.16 9.29
N ARG A 92 -9.04 9.94 8.15
CA ARG A 92 -8.41 9.50 6.89
C ARG A 92 -7.44 10.54 6.33
N ALA A 93 -7.80 11.81 6.34
CA ALA A 93 -6.97 12.89 5.81
C ALA A 93 -5.68 13.14 6.61
N LEU A 94 -5.66 12.81 7.91
CA LEU A 94 -4.50 12.99 8.80
C LEU A 94 -3.39 11.93 8.64
N GLY A 95 -3.45 11.12 7.59
CA GLY A 95 -2.44 10.08 7.32
C GLY A 95 -2.71 8.76 8.04
N ASN A 96 -3.87 8.59 8.70
CA ASN A 96 -4.31 7.26 9.12
C ASN A 96 -4.88 6.49 7.92
N TYR A 97 -4.77 5.17 7.97
CA TYR A 97 -5.55 4.32 7.08
C TYR A 97 -7.04 4.42 7.43
N ALA A 98 -7.89 4.38 6.41
CA ALA A 98 -9.36 4.34 6.51
C ALA A 98 -9.87 3.10 7.25
N GLY A 99 -9.06 2.05 7.33
CA GLY A 99 -9.34 0.81 8.02
C GLY A 99 -8.15 -0.14 7.91
N ALA A 100 -8.25 -1.29 8.58
CA ALA A 100 -7.28 -2.37 8.46
C ALA A 100 -7.98 -3.73 8.51
N ARG A 101 -7.49 -4.69 7.73
CA ARG A 101 -7.98 -6.08 7.77
C ARG A 101 -6.92 -7.09 7.36
N GLY A 102 -7.12 -8.35 7.76
CA GLY A 102 -6.28 -9.47 7.35
C GLY A 102 -6.82 -10.19 6.12
N VAL A 103 -5.93 -10.79 5.34
CA VAL A 103 -6.24 -11.80 4.31
C VAL A 103 -5.29 -12.98 4.46
N SER A 104 -5.79 -14.20 4.25
CA SER A 104 -5.04 -15.45 4.41
C SER A 104 -5.30 -16.47 3.29
N ALA A 105 -5.88 -16.02 2.19
CA ALA A 105 -6.18 -16.80 1.00
C ALA A 105 -6.25 -15.85 -0.22
N ALA A 106 -6.36 -16.43 -1.42
CA ALA A 106 -6.50 -15.65 -2.64
C ALA A 106 -7.66 -14.64 -2.53
N THR A 107 -7.37 -13.37 -2.76
CA THR A 107 -8.32 -12.27 -2.53
C THR A 107 -8.20 -11.24 -3.63
N GLN A 108 -9.33 -10.82 -4.21
CA GLN A 108 -9.40 -9.65 -5.05
C GLN A 108 -9.79 -8.43 -4.20
N LEU A 109 -8.93 -7.41 -4.21
CA LEU A 109 -9.22 -6.14 -3.57
C LEU A 109 -10.12 -5.29 -4.47
N THR A 110 -10.89 -4.41 -3.85
CA THR A 110 -11.85 -3.53 -4.53
C THR A 110 -11.54 -2.06 -4.22
N ALA A 111 -12.26 -1.13 -4.86
CA ALA A 111 -12.15 0.28 -4.54
C ALA A 111 -12.42 0.59 -3.05
N ALA A 112 -13.17 -0.27 -2.34
CA ALA A 112 -13.43 -0.13 -0.90
C ALA A 112 -12.19 -0.38 -0.02
N ASP A 113 -11.17 -1.08 -0.55
CA ASP A 113 -9.91 -1.32 0.15
C ASP A 113 -8.89 -0.18 -0.03
N VAL A 114 -9.22 0.84 -0.86
CA VAL A 114 -8.36 2.02 -1.01
C VAL A 114 -8.29 2.77 0.32
N GLY A 115 -7.07 3.12 0.72
CA GLY A 115 -6.76 3.74 1.99
C GLY A 115 -6.72 2.76 3.15
N TRP A 116 -6.78 1.44 2.93
CA TRP A 116 -6.66 0.44 3.99
C TRP A 116 -5.24 -0.11 4.16
N ALA A 117 -4.94 -0.56 5.37
CA ALA A 117 -3.81 -1.42 5.66
C ALA A 117 -4.24 -2.90 5.62
N ILE A 118 -3.68 -3.66 4.69
CA ILE A 118 -3.98 -5.07 4.47
C ILE A 118 -2.84 -5.94 5.02
N GLY A 119 -3.15 -6.71 6.05
CA GLY A 119 -2.22 -7.69 6.61
C GLY A 119 -2.30 -9.01 5.86
N LEU A 120 -1.20 -9.42 5.22
CA LEU A 120 -1.11 -10.71 4.54
C LEU A 120 -0.65 -11.78 5.54
N GLY A 121 -1.34 -12.90 5.67
CA GLY A 121 -1.05 -13.95 6.66
C GLY A 121 -1.31 -15.36 6.13
N GLY A 122 -1.09 -16.37 6.97
CA GLY A 122 -1.28 -17.78 6.59
C GLY A 122 0.02 -18.53 6.33
N ASN A 123 -0.10 -19.77 5.86
CA ASN A 123 1.00 -20.72 5.71
C ASN A 123 1.22 -21.21 4.28
N SER A 124 0.35 -20.82 3.34
CA SER A 124 0.41 -21.22 1.93
C SER A 124 0.60 -20.00 1.04
N ALA A 125 1.24 -20.19 -0.11
CA ALA A 125 1.34 -19.14 -1.11
C ALA A 125 -0.04 -18.85 -1.72
N TYR A 126 -0.35 -17.57 -1.94
CA TYR A 126 -1.56 -17.13 -2.64
C TYR A 126 -1.34 -15.77 -3.31
N THR A 127 -2.29 -15.39 -4.14
CA THR A 127 -2.29 -14.11 -4.85
C THR A 127 -3.33 -13.16 -4.28
N VAL A 128 -2.91 -11.93 -4.00
CA VAL A 128 -3.80 -10.79 -3.76
C VAL A 128 -3.82 -9.93 -5.02
N THR A 129 -4.99 -9.78 -5.62
CA THR A 129 -5.15 -8.97 -6.83
C THR A 129 -5.57 -7.55 -6.43
N LEU A 130 -4.86 -6.55 -6.92
CA LEU A 130 -5.17 -5.13 -6.71
C LEU A 130 -6.51 -4.74 -7.36
N PRO A 131 -7.15 -3.65 -6.90
CA PRO A 131 -8.37 -3.16 -7.54
C PRO A 131 -8.15 -2.80 -9.00
N ASP A 132 -9.26 -2.71 -9.75
CA ASP A 132 -9.23 -2.16 -11.10
C ASP A 132 -8.66 -0.75 -11.05
N ILE A 133 -7.53 -0.55 -11.70
CA ILE A 133 -6.84 0.73 -11.69
C ILE A 133 -7.70 1.83 -12.32
N THR A 134 -8.66 1.49 -13.18
CA THR A 134 -9.59 2.45 -13.80
C THR A 134 -10.68 2.94 -12.84
N THR A 135 -10.98 2.17 -11.79
CA THR A 135 -12.06 2.47 -10.81
C THR A 135 -11.61 3.34 -9.64
N VAL A 136 -10.31 3.63 -9.53
CA VAL A 136 -9.74 4.40 -8.42
C VAL A 136 -9.00 5.63 -8.96
N PRO A 137 -8.97 6.77 -8.25
CA PRO A 137 -8.27 7.98 -8.71
C PRO A 137 -6.75 7.91 -8.51
N ASN A 138 -5.99 8.78 -9.18
CA ASN A 138 -4.56 8.97 -8.89
C ASN A 138 -4.35 9.31 -7.41
N GLY A 139 -3.30 8.77 -6.79
CA GLY A 139 -3.05 8.88 -5.36
C GLY A 139 -3.76 7.83 -4.50
N ALA A 140 -4.66 7.02 -5.07
CA ALA A 140 -5.23 5.86 -4.37
C ALA A 140 -4.09 4.99 -3.83
N THR A 141 -4.12 4.68 -2.53
CA THR A 141 -3.03 4.02 -1.82
C THR A 141 -3.54 2.80 -1.07
N ILE A 142 -2.83 1.69 -1.11
CA ILE A 142 -3.09 0.52 -0.26
C ILE A 142 -1.79 0.12 0.43
N GLY A 143 -1.83 -0.01 1.75
CA GLY A 143 -0.71 -0.47 2.56
C GLY A 143 -0.76 -1.98 2.75
N PHE A 144 0.38 -2.64 2.69
CA PHE A 144 0.54 -4.06 2.90
C PHE A 144 1.63 -4.34 3.94
N HIS A 145 1.38 -5.34 4.78
CA HIS A 145 2.39 -5.92 5.64
C HIS A 145 2.26 -7.44 5.60
N CYS A 146 3.33 -8.12 5.18
CA CYS A 146 3.35 -9.56 5.03
C CYS A 146 3.84 -10.23 6.32
N ARG A 147 2.93 -10.94 6.98
CA ARG A 147 3.16 -11.79 8.16
C ARG A 147 2.95 -13.27 7.83
N SER A 148 2.82 -13.60 6.55
CA SER A 148 2.67 -14.97 6.09
C SER A 148 3.98 -15.74 6.28
N ASN A 149 3.88 -17.04 6.53
CA ASN A 149 5.02 -17.95 6.52
C ASN A 149 5.37 -18.43 5.10
N ALA A 150 4.55 -18.06 4.11
CA ALA A 150 4.76 -18.36 2.70
C ALA A 150 4.83 -17.07 1.88
N VAL A 151 5.40 -17.20 0.68
CA VAL A 151 5.51 -16.12 -0.30
C VAL A 151 4.13 -15.71 -0.81
N ILE A 152 3.80 -14.41 -0.72
CA ILE A 152 2.53 -13.87 -1.22
C ILE A 152 2.79 -13.02 -2.46
N THR A 153 1.97 -13.22 -3.50
CA THR A 153 2.05 -12.43 -4.73
C THR A 153 1.02 -11.31 -4.67
N VAL A 154 1.44 -10.05 -4.83
CA VAL A 154 0.53 -8.92 -5.06
C VAL A 154 0.52 -8.64 -6.55
N ALA A 155 -0.61 -8.89 -7.20
CA ALA A 155 -0.75 -8.86 -8.65
C ALA A 155 -1.68 -7.73 -9.11
N CYS A 156 -1.38 -7.21 -10.29
CA CYS A 156 -2.29 -6.33 -11.03
C CYS A 156 -3.40 -7.14 -11.71
N MET A 157 -4.52 -6.48 -12.01
CA MET A 157 -5.48 -7.03 -12.97
C MET A 157 -4.86 -7.11 -14.36
N SER A 158 -5.36 -8.06 -15.17
CA SER A 158 -4.85 -8.29 -16.52
C SER A 158 -4.81 -6.99 -17.33
N GLY A 159 -3.71 -6.76 -18.05
CA GLY A 159 -3.50 -5.55 -18.85
C GLY A 159 -3.03 -4.31 -18.09
N THR A 160 -2.91 -4.37 -16.75
CA THR A 160 -2.40 -3.27 -15.92
C THR A 160 -1.03 -3.59 -15.34
N GLN A 161 -0.30 -2.56 -14.88
CA GLN A 161 1.10 -2.69 -14.48
C GLN A 161 1.33 -2.24 -13.03
N ILE A 162 2.30 -2.89 -12.39
CA ILE A 162 2.87 -2.51 -11.10
C ILE A 162 4.34 -2.17 -11.31
N SER A 163 4.77 -1.06 -10.73
CA SER A 163 6.11 -0.52 -10.89
C SER A 163 6.84 -0.36 -9.57
N PRO A 164 7.55 -1.42 -9.11
CA PRO A 164 8.53 -1.25 -8.06
C PRO A 164 9.80 -0.62 -8.65
N GLN A 165 10.21 0.53 -8.10
CA GLN A 165 11.51 1.14 -8.39
C GLN A 165 11.78 1.40 -9.90
N GLY A 166 10.73 1.71 -10.67
CA GLY A 166 10.80 2.03 -12.10
C GLY A 166 10.77 0.83 -13.06
N ALA A 167 10.75 -0.41 -12.56
CA ALA A 167 10.50 -1.60 -13.38
C ALA A 167 9.02 -1.65 -13.79
N TYR A 168 8.68 -2.24 -14.94
CA TYR A 168 7.28 -2.45 -15.35
C TYR A 168 6.93 -3.93 -15.29
N LEU A 169 6.15 -4.33 -14.29
CA LEU A 169 5.80 -5.72 -14.01
C LEU A 169 4.27 -5.90 -13.98
N THR A 170 3.83 -7.15 -13.87
CA THR A 170 2.42 -7.52 -13.63
C THR A 170 2.15 -7.91 -12.17
N SER A 171 3.20 -8.16 -11.38
CA SER A 171 3.10 -8.47 -9.96
C SER A 171 4.40 -8.18 -9.22
N ILE A 172 4.30 -8.09 -7.90
CA ILE A 172 5.43 -8.15 -6.97
C ILE A 172 5.25 -9.32 -6.01
N VAL A 173 6.37 -9.76 -5.44
CA VAL A 173 6.40 -10.80 -4.42
C VAL A 173 6.70 -10.18 -3.05
N MET A 174 5.91 -10.55 -2.05
CA MET A 174 6.09 -10.17 -0.65
C MET A 174 6.44 -11.39 0.22
N ASN A 175 7.59 -11.33 0.88
CA ASN A 175 8.05 -12.31 1.86
C ASN A 175 7.64 -11.91 3.29
N SER A 176 7.78 -12.85 4.23
CA SER A 176 7.54 -12.57 5.65
C SER A 176 8.39 -11.40 6.15
N GLY A 177 7.76 -10.47 6.87
CA GLY A 177 8.38 -9.25 7.39
C GLY A 177 8.46 -8.10 6.39
N GLU A 178 8.08 -8.29 5.12
CA GLU A 178 8.10 -7.21 4.13
C GLU A 178 6.85 -6.32 4.20
N SER A 179 7.01 -5.06 3.82
CA SER A 179 5.94 -4.08 3.66
C SER A 179 5.91 -3.52 2.24
N ALA A 180 4.73 -3.11 1.79
CA ALA A 180 4.55 -2.40 0.54
C ALA A 180 3.46 -1.33 0.67
N ASN A 181 3.72 -0.11 0.22
CA ASN A 181 2.67 0.85 -0.08
C ASN A 181 2.55 0.94 -1.59
N VAL A 182 1.37 0.61 -2.10
CA VAL A 182 1.08 0.66 -3.53
C VAL A 182 0.24 1.89 -3.81
N VAL A 183 0.70 2.76 -4.70
CA VAL A 183 0.07 4.07 -5.00
C VAL A 183 -0.27 4.13 -6.48
N LYS A 184 -1.46 4.61 -6.85
CA LYS A 184 -1.79 4.83 -8.26
C LYS A 184 -1.15 6.12 -8.75
N GLU A 185 -0.31 6.03 -9.78
CA GLU A 185 0.29 7.16 -10.50
C GLU A 185 0.09 6.97 -12.01
N ASN A 186 -0.68 7.86 -12.64
CA ASN A 186 -0.88 7.91 -14.11
C ASN A 186 -1.21 6.55 -14.76
N GLY A 187 -2.09 5.77 -14.12
CA GLY A 187 -2.52 4.47 -14.65
C GLY A 187 -1.55 3.32 -14.39
N ILE A 188 -0.58 3.49 -13.49
CA ILE A 188 0.33 2.45 -13.00
C ILE A 188 0.26 2.40 -11.47
N TRP A 189 0.40 1.21 -10.90
CA TRP A 189 0.57 1.03 -9.46
C TRP A 189 2.06 1.14 -9.09
N THR A 190 2.51 2.26 -8.53
CA THR A 190 3.89 2.41 -8.03
C THR A 190 4.04 1.76 -6.66
N VAL A 191 5.25 1.29 -6.32
CA VAL A 191 5.48 0.53 -5.07
C VAL A 191 6.63 1.11 -4.25
N HIS A 192 6.33 1.39 -2.99
CA HIS A 192 7.29 1.78 -1.96
C HIS A 192 7.32 0.73 -0.84
N GLY A 193 8.39 0.69 -0.04
CA GLY A 193 8.54 -0.25 1.08
C GLY A 193 9.58 -1.33 0.82
N THR A 194 9.78 -2.21 1.80
CA THR A 194 10.87 -3.20 1.75
C THR A 194 10.69 -4.22 0.63
N ALA A 195 9.44 -4.54 0.26
CA ALA A 195 9.15 -5.41 -0.87
C ALA A 195 9.60 -4.83 -2.22
N SER A 196 9.71 -3.51 -2.36
CA SER A 196 10.18 -2.91 -3.62
C SER A 196 11.70 -2.84 -3.74
N LEU A 197 12.44 -2.90 -2.62
CA LEU A 197 13.90 -2.75 -2.62
C LEU A 197 14.61 -3.79 -3.47
N LYS A 198 14.15 -5.05 -3.50
CA LYS A 198 14.76 -6.11 -4.32
C LYS A 198 14.74 -5.80 -5.83
N TYR A 199 13.85 -4.91 -6.27
CA TYR A 199 13.74 -4.44 -7.65
C TYR A 199 14.57 -3.18 -7.91
N ALA A 200 15.06 -2.50 -6.85
CA ALA A 200 16.01 -1.42 -7.02
C ALA A 200 17.35 -1.98 -7.49
N ALA A 201 17.97 -1.33 -8.48
CA ALA A 201 19.27 -1.71 -8.99
C ALA A 201 20.37 -1.78 -7.92
N LEU A 202 20.18 -1.09 -6.78
CA LEU A 202 21.13 -0.97 -5.67
C LEU A 202 20.96 -2.01 -4.55
N PHE A 203 19.85 -2.75 -4.53
CA PHE A 203 19.55 -3.74 -3.46
C PHE A 203 19.19 -5.13 -4.03
N SER A 204 19.43 -5.36 -5.32
CA SER A 204 19.17 -6.65 -5.97
C SER A 204 20.27 -7.66 -5.67
N GLY A 205 19.90 -8.94 -5.52
CA GLY A 205 20.84 -10.03 -5.27
C GLY A 205 20.27 -11.39 -5.67
N LEU A 206 21.13 -12.40 -5.74
CA LEU A 206 20.78 -13.79 -6.01
C LEU A 206 21.44 -14.68 -4.94
N VAL A 207 20.61 -15.28 -4.09
CA VAL A 207 21.05 -16.19 -3.01
C VAL A 207 21.13 -17.62 -3.55
N SER A 208 22.16 -17.90 -4.35
CA SER A 208 22.48 -19.23 -4.86
C SER A 208 23.99 -19.46 -4.92
N ASN A 209 24.42 -20.63 -5.39
CA ASN A 209 25.80 -20.92 -5.78
C ASN A 209 25.84 -21.24 -7.29
N PRO A 210 26.39 -20.37 -8.16
CA PRO A 210 26.95 -19.05 -7.84
C PRO A 210 25.86 -18.02 -7.51
N GLY A 211 26.23 -16.92 -6.85
CA GLY A 211 25.31 -15.88 -6.40
C GLY A 211 25.94 -14.50 -6.34
N TYR A 212 25.14 -13.47 -6.08
CA TYR A 212 25.63 -12.09 -5.99
C TYR A 212 24.80 -11.21 -5.04
N GLN A 213 25.40 -10.13 -4.58
CA GLN A 213 24.76 -9.07 -3.80
C GLN A 213 25.20 -7.72 -4.34
N LYS A 214 24.25 -6.85 -4.67
CA LYS A 214 24.51 -5.43 -4.90
C LYS A 214 24.33 -4.65 -3.61
N HIS A 215 25.15 -3.62 -3.46
CA HIS A 215 25.14 -2.71 -2.32
C HIS A 215 24.67 -1.32 -2.75
N ALA A 216 24.11 -0.57 -1.81
CA ALA A 216 23.65 0.79 -2.04
C ALA A 216 24.74 1.76 -2.55
N SER A 217 26.01 1.45 -2.27
CA SER A 217 27.17 2.20 -2.77
C SER A 217 27.47 1.97 -4.26
N GLY A 218 26.79 1.04 -4.92
CA GLY A 218 27.09 0.58 -6.28
C GLY A 218 28.13 -0.55 -6.33
N ASN A 219 28.71 -0.94 -5.20
CA ASN A 219 29.58 -2.11 -5.12
C ASN A 219 28.77 -3.40 -5.36
N ILE A 220 29.41 -4.38 -5.97
CA ILE A 220 28.86 -5.69 -6.27
C ILE A 220 29.81 -6.75 -5.72
N ASP A 221 29.27 -7.64 -4.89
CA ASP A 221 29.95 -8.84 -4.45
C ASP A 221 29.33 -10.04 -5.18
N GLN A 222 30.16 -10.95 -5.70
CA GLN A 222 29.73 -12.17 -6.37
C GLN A 222 30.50 -13.35 -5.81
N TRP A 223 29.87 -14.51 -5.67
CA TRP A 223 30.51 -15.70 -5.13
C TRP A 223 30.13 -16.94 -5.93
N GLY A 224 30.96 -17.96 -5.82
CA GLY A 224 30.64 -19.25 -6.37
C GLY A 224 31.71 -20.29 -6.11
N SER A 225 31.62 -21.40 -6.83
CA SER A 225 32.66 -22.42 -6.87
C SER A 225 33.08 -22.77 -8.30
N GLY A 226 34.24 -23.39 -8.43
CA GLY A 226 34.76 -23.87 -9.72
C GLY A 226 35.70 -25.04 -9.52
N MET A 227 35.98 -25.76 -10.60
CA MET A 227 36.86 -26.93 -10.62
C MET A 227 37.90 -26.80 -11.72
N SER A 228 39.12 -27.23 -11.45
CA SER A 228 40.20 -27.18 -12.44
C SER A 228 40.02 -28.23 -13.53
N ASN A 229 40.41 -27.88 -14.75
CA ASN A 229 40.67 -28.82 -15.83
C ASN A 229 42.05 -29.50 -15.65
N ALA A 230 42.43 -30.38 -16.58
CA ALA A 230 43.70 -31.10 -16.53
C ALA A 230 44.95 -30.20 -16.54
N GLU A 231 44.81 -28.95 -17.01
CA GLU A 231 45.89 -27.96 -17.05
C GLU A 231 45.96 -27.11 -15.75
N GLY A 232 45.07 -27.38 -14.79
CA GLY A 232 44.96 -26.61 -13.54
C GLY A 232 44.16 -25.32 -13.67
N ASN A 233 43.50 -25.07 -14.81
CA ASN A 233 42.72 -23.86 -15.05
C ASN A 233 41.28 -24.02 -14.58
N VAL A 234 40.77 -23.03 -13.85
CA VAL A 234 39.36 -22.88 -13.47
C VAL A 234 38.79 -21.69 -14.22
N TYR A 235 37.75 -21.91 -15.02
CA TYR A 235 37.04 -20.85 -15.73
C TYR A 235 35.82 -20.43 -14.90
N VAL A 236 35.85 -19.20 -14.40
CA VAL A 236 34.78 -18.63 -13.59
C VAL A 236 33.98 -17.65 -14.44
N THR A 237 32.68 -17.90 -14.57
CA THR A 237 31.71 -16.93 -15.09
C THR A 237 30.98 -16.31 -13.91
N PHE A 238 31.02 -14.97 -13.80
CA PHE A 238 30.28 -14.25 -12.77
C PHE A 238 28.78 -14.28 -13.08
N PRO A 239 27.89 -14.40 -12.07
CA PRO A 239 26.44 -14.33 -12.25
C PRO A 239 25.95 -13.13 -13.06
N ILE A 240 26.58 -11.98 -12.88
CA ILE A 240 26.33 -10.75 -13.65
C ILE A 240 27.66 -10.09 -14.06
N PRO A 241 27.70 -9.35 -15.17
CA PRO A 241 28.87 -8.52 -15.47
C PRO A 241 29.02 -7.40 -14.43
N PHE A 242 30.26 -7.08 -14.04
CA PHE A 242 30.57 -5.86 -13.30
C PHE A 242 30.46 -4.64 -14.23
N PRO A 243 29.44 -3.78 -14.09
CA PRO A 243 29.11 -2.77 -15.10
C PRO A 243 30.24 -1.77 -15.40
N ARG A 244 31.05 -1.42 -14.40
CA ARG A 244 32.13 -0.44 -14.51
C ARG A 244 33.50 -1.09 -14.38
N GLY A 245 33.63 -2.17 -13.63
CA GLY A 245 34.88 -2.92 -13.57
C GLY A 245 34.96 -4.00 -12.50
N TYR A 246 35.74 -5.03 -12.80
CA TYR A 246 36.25 -5.98 -11.82
C TYR A 246 37.29 -5.29 -10.92
N PHE A 247 37.27 -5.57 -9.61
CA PHE A 247 38.24 -5.04 -8.65
C PHE A 247 39.17 -6.14 -8.10
N SER A 248 38.61 -7.19 -7.49
CA SER A 248 39.41 -8.24 -6.85
C SER A 248 38.66 -9.56 -6.75
N LEU A 249 39.40 -10.66 -6.54
CA LEU A 249 38.86 -11.96 -6.23
C LEU A 249 39.74 -12.66 -5.19
N VAL A 250 39.10 -13.26 -4.21
CA VAL A 250 39.72 -14.16 -3.25
C VAL A 250 39.18 -15.55 -3.52
N ALA A 251 40.08 -16.53 -3.69
CA ALA A 251 39.72 -17.92 -3.89
C ALA A 251 40.36 -18.79 -2.82
N THR A 252 39.57 -19.70 -2.28
CA THR A 252 39.99 -20.70 -1.31
C THR A 252 39.95 -22.06 -1.98
N HIS A 253 41.10 -22.72 -2.09
CA HIS A 253 41.19 -24.10 -2.53
C HIS A 253 40.49 -25.02 -1.52
N SER A 254 39.74 -26.00 -2.02
CA SER A 254 39.10 -27.04 -1.21
C SER A 254 39.69 -28.41 -1.62
N GLY A 255 40.54 -28.96 -0.76
CA GLY A 255 41.28 -30.21 -0.95
C GLY A 255 42.31 -30.45 0.18
N GLY A 256 42.94 -31.63 0.21
CA GLY A 256 43.79 -32.09 1.33
C GLY A 256 45.25 -31.61 1.35
N ASP A 257 45.62 -30.65 0.50
CA ASP A 257 47.02 -30.27 0.27
C ASP A 257 47.21 -28.75 0.09
N ALA A 258 48.47 -28.30 0.13
CA ALA A 258 48.85 -26.91 -0.14
C ALA A 258 48.75 -26.58 -1.64
N ALA A 259 47.87 -25.65 -2.00
CA ALA A 259 47.70 -25.17 -3.37
C ALA A 259 47.99 -23.67 -3.47
N MET A 260 48.71 -23.29 -4.52
CA MET A 260 48.79 -21.91 -4.99
C MET A 260 47.63 -21.66 -5.95
N VAL A 261 46.82 -20.64 -5.67
CA VAL A 261 45.74 -20.17 -6.55
C VAL A 261 46.06 -18.77 -7.05
N ALA A 262 46.09 -18.58 -8.36
CA ALA A 262 46.38 -17.28 -8.98
C ALA A 262 45.29 -16.91 -9.99
N VAL A 263 44.85 -15.64 -10.00
CA VAL A 263 44.06 -15.09 -11.10
C VAL A 263 45.01 -14.81 -12.27
N ILE A 264 44.82 -15.48 -13.40
CA ILE A 264 45.71 -15.35 -14.57
C ILE A 264 45.08 -14.59 -15.75
N ALA A 265 43.76 -14.41 -15.74
CA ALA A 265 43.03 -13.58 -16.67
C ALA A 265 41.71 -13.11 -16.03
N TYR A 266 41.22 -11.93 -16.39
CA TYR A 266 39.94 -11.42 -15.92
C TYR A 266 39.31 -10.44 -16.91
N ASN A 267 37.99 -10.32 -16.86
CA ASN A 267 37.20 -9.28 -17.50
C ASN A 267 35.96 -8.97 -16.63
N GLN A 268 35.01 -8.19 -17.14
CA GLN A 268 33.80 -7.84 -16.40
C GLN A 268 32.86 -9.03 -16.17
N GLN A 269 32.93 -10.07 -17.00
CA GLN A 269 32.03 -11.23 -17.00
C GLN A 269 32.62 -12.46 -16.29
N GLY A 270 33.92 -12.49 -16.02
CA GLY A 270 34.57 -13.66 -15.44
C GLY A 270 36.06 -13.54 -15.28
N CYS A 271 36.68 -14.64 -14.85
CA CYS A 271 38.12 -14.76 -14.72
C CYS A 271 38.58 -16.21 -14.93
N THR A 272 39.89 -16.37 -15.10
CA THR A 272 40.55 -17.66 -15.09
C THR A 272 41.47 -17.73 -13.89
N LEU A 273 41.25 -18.74 -13.04
CA LEU A 273 42.15 -19.08 -11.95
C LEU A 273 43.07 -20.21 -12.40
N ARG A 274 44.31 -20.21 -11.92
CA ARG A 274 45.23 -21.34 -12.06
C ARG A 274 45.56 -21.90 -10.69
N ILE A 275 45.39 -23.20 -10.54
CA ILE A 275 45.73 -23.96 -9.34
C ILE A 275 46.95 -24.83 -9.65
N ARG A 276 47.96 -24.77 -8.77
CA ARG A 276 49.13 -25.66 -8.80
C ARG A 276 49.55 -26.02 -7.38
N ASN A 277 50.09 -27.21 -7.16
CA ASN A 277 50.65 -27.57 -5.85
C ASN A 277 52.05 -26.96 -5.66
N ALA A 278 52.68 -27.21 -4.51
CA ALA A 278 54.03 -26.72 -4.19
C ALA A 278 55.11 -27.18 -5.19
N ALA A 279 54.92 -28.32 -5.87
CA ALA A 279 55.81 -28.85 -6.90
C ALA A 279 55.47 -28.34 -8.33
N ALA A 280 54.62 -27.32 -8.44
CA ALA A 280 54.11 -26.76 -9.70
C ALA A 280 53.30 -27.75 -10.57
N GLN A 281 52.87 -28.88 -10.01
CA GLN A 281 52.00 -29.83 -10.71
C GLN A 281 50.57 -29.28 -10.78
N VAL A 282 49.88 -29.63 -11.85
CA VAL A 282 48.48 -29.27 -12.11
C VAL A 282 47.67 -30.55 -12.32
N SER A 283 46.39 -30.51 -11.98
CA SER A 283 45.48 -31.64 -12.15
C SER A 283 44.07 -31.13 -12.36
N ALA A 284 43.24 -31.98 -12.99
CA ALA A 284 41.80 -31.82 -12.99
C ALA A 284 41.22 -32.14 -11.61
N GLY A 285 40.05 -31.59 -11.32
CA GLY A 285 39.26 -31.97 -10.13
C GLY A 285 39.58 -31.18 -8.86
N TRP A 286 40.52 -30.24 -8.90
CA TRP A 286 40.79 -29.38 -7.74
C TRP A 286 39.76 -28.26 -7.68
N SER A 287 39.12 -28.13 -6.52
CA SER A 287 37.99 -27.23 -6.36
C SER A 287 38.38 -25.94 -5.65
N VAL A 288 37.71 -24.85 -6.00
CA VAL A 288 37.85 -23.54 -5.37
C VAL A 288 36.48 -22.98 -5.05
N ASN A 289 36.37 -22.32 -3.91
CA ASN A 289 35.30 -21.37 -3.62
C ASN A 289 35.87 -19.97 -3.81
N TYR A 290 35.14 -19.09 -4.48
CA TYR A 290 35.60 -17.73 -4.76
C TYR A 290 34.62 -16.67 -4.26
N PHE A 291 35.18 -15.51 -3.95
CA PHE A 291 34.46 -14.27 -3.68
C PHE A 291 35.10 -13.15 -4.51
N ALA A 292 34.33 -12.59 -5.44
CA ALA A 292 34.73 -11.53 -6.36
C ALA A 292 34.04 -10.22 -5.99
N LYS A 293 34.73 -9.11 -6.21
CA LYS A 293 34.26 -7.76 -5.96
C LYS A 293 34.46 -6.87 -7.18
N GLY A 294 33.51 -5.99 -7.44
CA GLY A 294 33.56 -4.99 -8.50
C GLY A 294 32.43 -3.97 -8.34
N TYR A 295 32.18 -3.21 -9.40
CA TYR A 295 31.18 -2.13 -9.46
C TYR A 295 30.73 -1.89 -10.91
#